data_AF-A0AAU5S9D9-F1
#
_entry.id   AF-A0AAU5S9D9-F1
#
_cell.length_a   1.000
_cell.length_b   1.000
_cell.length_c   1.000
_cell.angle_alpha   90.00
_cell.angle_beta   90.00
_cell.angle_gamma   90.00
#
_symmetry.space_group_name_H-M   'P 1'
#
loop_
_entity.id
_entity.type
_entity.pdbx_description
1 polymer ?
#
loop_
_entity_poly.entity_id
_entity_poly.type
_entity_poly.pdbx_seq_one_letter_code
_entity_poly.pdbx_strand_id
1 'polypeptide(L)'
;MPASPRQSKSASARRRQALSLRLAGVDLATIADKVGYADGSAAKTAIDRALQDSIARDEASIDDLRRTALLRYDRLQTAFWGPAMKGDIKAAKIVLDVMAQRARLQGTDAPTKINLDAKRLGDEILSLIGGADDDREPSS
;
A
#
# COMPACT_ATOMS: atom_id res chain seq x y z
N MET A 1 13.33 -11.97 48.69
CA MET A 1 14.04 -10.83 48.07
C MET A 1 14.33 -11.19 46.61
N PRO A 2 14.09 -10.28 45.64
CA PRO A 2 13.65 -10.62 44.27
C PRO A 2 14.75 -10.57 43.22
N ALA A 3 14.60 -11.29 42.11
CA ALA A 3 15.38 -11.09 40.88
C ALA A 3 14.44 -10.97 39.66
N SER A 4 14.74 -9.94 38.86
CA SER A 4 13.89 -9.19 37.95
C SER A 4 13.66 -9.87 36.58
N PRO A 5 12.45 -9.79 35.99
CA PRO A 5 12.19 -10.32 34.66
C PRO A 5 12.77 -9.36 33.60
N ARG A 6 13.89 -9.73 32.98
CA ARG A 6 14.26 -9.14 31.68
C ARG A 6 13.21 -9.58 30.65
N GLN A 7 12.12 -8.81 30.55
CA GLN A 7 11.19 -8.89 29.41
C GLN A 7 12.00 -8.57 28.15
N SER A 8 12.47 -9.61 27.46
CA SER A 8 13.04 -9.44 26.12
C SER A 8 11.95 -8.85 25.23
N LYS A 9 12.14 -7.64 24.71
CA LYS A 9 11.21 -7.05 23.73
C LYS A 9 10.95 -8.07 22.64
N SER A 10 9.68 -8.32 22.34
CA SER A 10 9.30 -9.26 21.28
C SER A 10 9.99 -8.88 19.96
N ALA A 11 10.23 -9.86 19.09
CA ALA A 11 10.86 -9.59 17.80
C ALA A 11 10.11 -8.51 16.99
N SER A 12 8.78 -8.48 17.09
CA SER A 12 7.94 -7.45 16.47
C SER A 12 8.18 -6.05 17.09
N ALA A 13 8.27 -5.95 18.42
CA ALA A 13 8.55 -4.67 19.08
C ALA A 13 9.94 -4.12 18.73
N ARG A 14 10.95 -5.00 18.62
CA ARG A 14 12.30 -4.61 18.17
C ARG A 14 12.31 -4.11 16.72
N ARG A 15 11.56 -4.76 15.83
CA ARG A 15 11.40 -4.32 14.43
C ARG A 15 10.75 -2.94 14.33
N ARG A 16 9.66 -2.70 15.07
CA ARG A 16 9.00 -1.38 15.12
C ARG A 16 9.91 -0.29 15.67
N GLN A 17 10.67 -0.60 16.72
CA GLN A 17 11.65 0.33 17.29
C GLN A 17 12.75 0.67 16.27
N ALA A 18 13.25 -0.32 15.53
CA ALA A 18 14.26 -0.11 14.49
C ALA A 18 13.74 0.77 13.34
N LEU A 19 12.51 0.52 12.89
CA LEU A 19 11.84 1.34 11.87
C LEU A 19 11.67 2.79 12.34
N SER A 20 11.23 3.02 13.58
CA SER A 20 11.09 4.36 14.16
C SER A 20 12.42 5.12 14.23
N LEU A 21 13.50 4.45 14.67
CA LEU A 21 14.84 5.05 14.69
C LEU A 21 15.34 5.37 13.28
N ARG A 22 15.04 4.52 12.29
CA ARG A 22 15.42 4.77 10.90
C ARG A 22 14.69 5.98 10.31
N LEU A 23 13.40 6.12 10.61
CA LEU A 23 12.60 7.30 10.23
C LEU A 23 13.10 8.59 10.89
N ALA A 24 13.68 8.50 12.09
CA ALA A 24 14.34 9.61 12.78
C ALA A 24 15.75 9.92 12.25
N GLY A 25 16.20 9.26 11.17
CA GLY A 25 17.48 9.51 10.51
C GLY A 25 18.69 8.79 11.12
N VAL A 26 18.50 7.86 12.06
CA VAL A 26 19.59 7.10 12.67
C VAL A 26 20.20 6.11 11.65
N ASP A 27 21.53 5.93 11.69
CA ASP A 27 22.25 4.98 10.85
C ASP A 27 22.05 3.52 11.32
N LEU A 28 22.33 2.57 10.42
CA LEU A 28 22.04 1.15 10.64
C LEU A 28 22.90 0.50 11.73
N ALA A 29 24.16 0.93 11.88
CA ALA A 29 25.05 0.38 12.90
C ALA A 29 24.58 0.81 14.29
N THR A 30 24.29 2.10 14.46
CA THR A 30 23.72 2.63 15.71
C THR A 30 22.36 2.01 16.04
N ILE A 31 21.52 1.71 15.04
CA ILE A 31 20.25 1.00 15.25
C ILE A 31 20.50 -0.43 15.72
N ALA A 32 21.47 -1.13 15.14
CA ALA A 32 21.82 -2.49 15.53
C ALA A 32 22.20 -2.55 17.01
N ASP A 33 23.07 -1.64 17.45
CA ASP A 33 23.52 -1.56 18.83
C ASP A 33 22.37 -1.20 19.79
N LYS A 34 21.55 -0.21 19.43
CA LYS A 34 20.44 0.27 20.28
C LYS A 34 19.30 -0.74 20.43
N VAL A 35 19.06 -1.56 19.41
CA VAL A 35 17.94 -2.53 19.38
C VAL A 35 18.39 -3.94 19.74
N GLY A 36 19.70 -4.21 19.66
CA GLY A 36 20.29 -5.53 19.92
C GLY A 36 20.18 -6.46 18.72
N TYR A 37 20.55 -5.97 17.53
CA TYR A 37 20.81 -6.80 16.35
C TYR A 37 22.30 -7.11 16.22
N ALA A 38 22.64 -8.17 15.48
CA ALA A 38 24.02 -8.61 15.31
C ALA A 38 24.90 -7.57 14.58
N ASP A 39 24.32 -6.89 13.59
CA ASP A 39 25.00 -5.88 12.77
C ASP A 39 23.98 -4.99 12.03
N GLY A 40 24.48 -4.03 11.27
CA GLY A 40 23.65 -3.13 10.45
C GLY A 40 22.85 -3.81 9.34
N SER A 41 23.31 -4.97 8.83
CA SER A 41 22.59 -5.75 7.82
C SER A 41 21.36 -6.46 8.41
N ALA A 42 21.52 -7.01 9.62
CA ALA A 42 20.43 -7.56 10.41
C ALA A 42 19.41 -6.47 10.80
N ALA A 43 19.88 -5.26 11.15
CA ALA A 43 19.02 -4.11 11.38
C ALA A 43 18.23 -3.71 10.13
N LYS A 44 18.89 -3.63 8.96
CA LYS A 44 18.24 -3.35 7.66
C LYS A 44 17.13 -4.37 7.35
N THR A 45 17.45 -5.66 7.43
CA THR A 45 16.47 -6.74 7.19
C THR A 45 15.27 -6.65 8.15
N ALA A 46 15.51 -6.28 9.41
CA ALA A 46 14.46 -6.10 10.39
C ALA A 46 13.56 -4.89 10.09
N ILE A 47 14.14 -3.79 9.58
CA ILE A 47 13.43 -2.59 9.13
C ILE A 47 12.59 -2.90 7.89
N ASP A 48 13.16 -3.57 6.89
CA ASP A 48 12.46 -3.93 5.66
C ASP A 48 11.23 -4.81 5.96
N ARG A 49 11.39 -5.79 6.85
CA ARG A 49 10.27 -6.60 7.36
C ARG A 49 9.23 -5.77 8.12
N ALA A 50 9.66 -4.79 8.92
CA ALA A 50 8.73 -3.91 9.63
C ALA A 50 7.90 -3.06 8.67
N LEU A 51 8.52 -2.58 7.59
CA LEU A 51 7.89 -1.80 6.54
C LEU A 51 6.89 -2.65 5.75
N GLN A 52 7.28 -3.86 5.34
CA GLN A 52 6.39 -4.81 4.68
C GLN A 52 5.20 -5.19 5.57
N ASP A 53 5.43 -5.46 6.85
CA ASP A 53 4.36 -5.74 7.82
C ASP A 53 3.44 -4.53 8.01
N SER A 54 3.95 -3.30 7.87
CA SER A 54 3.12 -2.08 7.94
C SER A 54 2.25 -1.95 6.70
N ILE A 55 2.85 -2.06 5.52
CA ILE A 55 2.14 -2.01 4.23
C ILE A 55 1.03 -3.06 4.18
N ALA A 56 1.34 -4.31 4.54
CA ALA A 56 0.34 -5.38 4.56
C ALA A 56 -0.81 -5.12 5.56
N ARG A 57 -0.52 -4.49 6.71
CA ARG A 57 -1.56 -4.07 7.67
C ARG A 57 -2.42 -2.93 7.12
N ASP A 58 -1.80 -1.96 6.48
CA ASP A 58 -2.48 -0.82 5.88
C ASP A 58 -3.37 -1.29 4.71
N GLU A 59 -2.88 -2.20 3.87
CA GLU A 59 -3.64 -2.84 2.80
C GLU A 59 -4.81 -3.67 3.33
N ALA A 60 -4.59 -4.49 4.37
CA ALA A 60 -5.67 -5.24 5.03
C ALA A 60 -6.73 -4.31 5.63
N SER A 61 -6.30 -3.18 6.22
CA SER A 61 -7.22 -2.15 6.71
C SER A 61 -8.03 -1.51 5.59
N ILE A 62 -7.43 -1.27 4.42
CA ILE A 62 -8.13 -0.71 3.27
C ILE A 62 -9.13 -1.72 2.70
N ASP A 63 -8.77 -3.01 2.62
CA ASP A 63 -9.68 -4.06 2.16
C ASP A 63 -10.90 -4.22 3.08
N ASP A 64 -10.69 -4.21 4.40
CA ASP A 64 -11.78 -4.25 5.38
C ASP A 64 -12.72 -3.03 5.25
N LEU A 65 -12.16 -1.85 4.99
CA LEU A 65 -12.94 -0.64 4.71
C LEU A 65 -13.74 -0.76 3.40
N ARG A 66 -13.13 -1.28 2.32
CA ARG A 66 -13.82 -1.55 1.04
C ARG A 66 -14.97 -2.54 1.24
N ARG A 67 -14.72 -3.65 1.93
CA ARG A 67 -15.74 -4.66 2.23
C ARG A 67 -16.90 -4.09 3.02
N THR A 68 -16.62 -3.30 4.06
CA THR A 68 -17.64 -2.63 4.86
C THR A 68 -18.48 -1.65 4.03
N ALA A 69 -17.84 -0.89 3.14
CA ALA A 69 -18.53 0.02 2.23
C ALA A 69 -19.43 -0.74 1.24
N LEU A 70 -18.95 -1.82 0.64
CA LEU A 70 -19.73 -2.68 -0.26
C LEU A 70 -20.98 -3.24 0.43
N LEU A 71 -20.87 -3.74 1.66
CA LEU A 71 -22.02 -4.22 2.43
C LEU A 71 -23.08 -3.13 2.69
N ARG A 72 -22.64 -1.89 2.96
CA ARG A 72 -23.55 -0.75 3.11
C ARG A 72 -24.25 -0.40 1.79
N TYR A 73 -23.53 -0.46 0.68
CA TYR A 73 -24.10 -0.25 -0.65
C TYR A 73 -25.08 -1.34 -1.05
N ASP A 74 -24.81 -2.62 -0.77
CA ASP A 74 -25.72 -3.72 -1.06
C ASP A 74 -27.05 -3.58 -0.30
N ARG A 75 -26.97 -3.14 0.97
CA ARG A 75 -28.15 -2.82 1.78
C ARG A 75 -28.95 -1.67 1.19
N LEU A 76 -28.28 -0.60 0.76
CA LEU A 76 -28.93 0.56 0.15
C LEU A 76 -29.58 0.19 -1.19
N GLN A 77 -28.89 -0.57 -2.05
CA GLN A 77 -29.41 -1.04 -3.31
C GLN A 77 -30.67 -1.91 -3.10
N THR A 78 -30.63 -2.84 -2.14
CA THR A 78 -31.78 -3.71 -1.83
C THR A 78 -33.01 -2.91 -1.41
N ALA A 79 -32.82 -1.85 -0.60
CA ALA A 79 -33.92 -0.99 -0.15
C ALA A 79 -34.62 -0.25 -1.29
N PHE A 80 -33.89 0.16 -2.33
CA PHE A 80 -34.41 0.94 -3.45
C PHE A 80 -34.69 0.11 -4.72
N TRP A 81 -34.25 -1.15 -4.76
CA TRP A 81 -34.41 -2.02 -5.94
C TRP A 81 -35.87 -2.24 -6.34
N GLY A 82 -36.72 -2.61 -5.38
CA GLY A 82 -38.14 -2.86 -5.63
C GLY A 82 -38.87 -1.64 -6.22
N PRO A 83 -38.80 -0.46 -5.60
CA PRO A 83 -39.36 0.77 -6.14
C PRO A 83 -38.77 1.16 -7.50
N ALA A 84 -37.45 1.03 -7.70
CA ALA A 84 -36.78 1.34 -8.96
C ALA A 84 -37.33 0.48 -10.11
N MET A 85 -37.50 -0.83 -9.90
CA MET A 85 -38.07 -1.75 -10.89
C MET A 85 -39.55 -1.49 -11.19
N LYS A 86 -40.25 -0.74 -10.32
CA LYS A 86 -41.65 -0.31 -10.50
C LYS A 86 -41.78 1.06 -11.16
N GLY A 87 -40.68 1.66 -11.59
CA GLY A 87 -40.68 2.94 -12.31
C GLY A 87 -40.51 4.18 -11.43
N ASP A 88 -40.19 4.04 -10.14
CA ASP A 88 -39.81 5.20 -9.32
C ASP A 88 -38.44 5.73 -9.77
N ILE A 89 -38.46 6.86 -10.48
CA ILE A 89 -37.27 7.51 -11.04
C ILE A 89 -36.28 7.91 -9.94
N LYS A 90 -36.74 8.32 -8.76
CA LYS A 90 -35.85 8.70 -7.65
C LYS A 90 -35.13 7.47 -7.11
N ALA A 91 -35.85 6.36 -6.93
CA ALA A 91 -35.26 5.09 -6.52
C ALA A 91 -34.29 4.55 -7.58
N ALA A 92 -34.64 4.64 -8.86
CA ALA A 92 -33.77 4.23 -9.96
C ALA A 92 -32.46 5.02 -9.98
N LYS A 93 -32.52 6.34 -9.77
CA LYS A 93 -31.33 7.18 -9.65
C LYS A 93 -30.43 6.74 -8.48
N ILE A 94 -31.02 6.49 -7.30
CA ILE A 94 -30.27 6.01 -6.14
C ILE A 94 -29.57 4.68 -6.43
N VAL A 95 -30.27 3.73 -7.08
CA VAL A 95 -29.71 2.43 -7.45
C VAL A 95 -28.54 2.60 -8.44
N LEU A 96 -28.69 3.43 -9.48
CA LEU A 96 -27.62 3.71 -10.44
C LEU A 96 -26.40 4.36 -9.76
N ASP A 97 -26.62 5.33 -8.88
CA ASP A 97 -25.55 5.98 -8.12
C ASP A 97 -24.80 4.97 -7.24
N VAL A 98 -25.52 4.05 -6.57
CA VAL A 98 -24.92 2.98 -5.77
C VAL A 98 -24.11 2.02 -6.64
N MET A 99 -24.63 1.61 -7.79
CA MET A 99 -23.92 0.74 -8.73
C MET A 99 -22.62 1.39 -9.22
N ALA A 100 -22.63 2.70 -9.50
CA ALA A 100 -21.44 3.45 -9.88
C ALA A 100 -20.41 3.55 -8.74
N GLN A 101 -20.83 3.73 -7.49
CA GLN A 101 -19.90 3.70 -6.35
C GLN A 101 -19.27 2.31 -6.15
N ARG A 102 -20.05 1.23 -6.33
CA ARG A 102 -19.56 -0.16 -6.24
C ARG A 102 -18.52 -0.43 -7.33
N ALA A 103 -18.79 -0.01 -8.56
CA ALA A 103 -17.87 -0.17 -9.69
C ALA A 103 -16.53 0.56 -9.45
N ARG A 104 -16.56 1.76 -8.87
CA ARG A 104 -15.36 2.49 -8.44
C ARG A 104 -14.56 1.77 -7.36
N LEU A 105 -15.21 1.21 -6.34
CA LEU A 105 -14.54 0.47 -5.28
C LEU A 105 -13.93 -0.86 -5.76
N GLN A 106 -14.55 -1.49 -6.75
CA GLN A 106 -14.11 -2.77 -7.31
C GLN A 106 -13.14 -2.61 -8.50
N GLY A 107 -13.00 -1.40 -9.04
CA GLY A 107 -12.13 -1.12 -10.18
C GLY A 107 -12.67 -1.65 -11.52
N THR A 108 -13.98 -1.88 -11.64
CA THR A 108 -14.62 -2.35 -12.88
C THR A 108 -14.97 -1.22 -13.84
N ASP A 109 -14.91 0.03 -13.38
CA ASP A 109 -15.08 1.20 -14.23
C ASP A 109 -13.84 1.41 -15.11
N ALA A 110 -14.06 1.77 -16.37
CA ALA A 110 -12.98 2.16 -17.27
C ALA A 110 -12.26 3.42 -16.72
N PRO A 111 -10.91 3.48 -16.80
CA PRO A 111 -10.17 4.64 -16.34
C PRO A 111 -10.57 5.89 -17.14
N THR A 112 -11.10 6.90 -16.45
CA THR A 112 -11.61 8.13 -17.07
C THR A 112 -10.51 9.17 -17.33
N LYS A 113 -9.33 9.02 -16.71
CA LYS A 113 -8.12 9.82 -16.99
C LYS A 113 -6.87 8.96 -16.83
N ILE A 114 -6.08 8.86 -17.89
CA ILE A 114 -4.70 8.35 -17.84
C ILE A 114 -3.81 9.58 -17.64
N ASN A 115 -3.15 9.69 -16.47
CA ASN A 115 -2.10 10.71 -16.29
C ASN A 115 -0.93 10.37 -17.23
N LEU A 116 -0.69 11.26 -18.20
CA LEU A 116 0.38 11.11 -19.21
C LEU A 116 1.80 11.08 -18.61
N ASP A 117 1.97 11.43 -17.33
CA ASP A 117 3.26 11.40 -16.64
C ASP A 117 3.86 10.00 -16.54
N ALA A 118 3.02 8.96 -16.41
CA ALA A 118 3.49 7.57 -16.37
C ALA A 118 4.06 7.11 -17.71
N LYS A 119 3.54 7.64 -18.82
CA LYS A 119 4.03 7.35 -20.17
C LYS A 119 5.35 8.08 -20.43
N ARG A 120 5.43 9.36 -20.04
CA ARG A 120 6.66 10.15 -20.15
C ARG A 120 7.81 9.57 -19.32
N LEU A 121 7.53 9.09 -18.11
CA LEU A 121 8.54 8.41 -17.28
C LEU A 121 8.99 7.07 -17.91
N GLY A 122 8.07 6.32 -18.50
CA GLY A 122 8.40 5.09 -19.24
C GLY A 122 9.29 5.34 -20.44
N ASP A 123 9.00 6.39 -21.21
CA ASP A 123 9.78 6.81 -22.38
C ASP A 123 11.18 7.34 -21.97
N GLU A 124 11.26 8.10 -20.87
CA GLU A 124 12.54 8.57 -20.31
C GLU A 124 13.40 7.41 -19.79
N ILE A 125 12.82 6.43 -19.09
CA ILE A 125 13.53 5.23 -18.62
C ILE A 125 14.04 4.39 -19.80
N LEU A 126 13.23 4.23 -20.85
CA LEU A 126 13.64 3.49 -22.06
C LEU A 126 14.81 4.18 -22.77
N SER A 127 14.80 5.52 -22.82
CA SER A 127 15.88 6.31 -23.42
C SER A 127 17.20 6.20 -22.63
N LEU A 128 17.11 6.13 -21.30
CA LEU A 128 18.28 5.97 -20.42
C LEU A 128 18.87 4.55 -20.49
N ILE A 129 18.05 3.54 -20.74
CA ILE A 129 18.51 2.14 -20.90
C ILE A 129 19.04 1.90 -22.32
N GLY A 130 18.44 2.53 -23.34
CA GLY A 130 18.86 2.37 -24.75
C GLY A 130 20.08 3.20 -25.17
N GLY A 131 20.47 4.21 -24.39
CA GLY A 131 21.59 5.11 -24.70
C GLY A 131 22.98 4.60 -24.29
N ALA A 132 23.13 3.35 -23.84
CA ALA A 132 24.41 2.83 -23.33
C ALA A 132 25.22 1.97 -24.32
N ASP A 133 24.73 1.76 -25.56
CA ASP A 133 25.35 0.78 -26.49
C ASP A 133 25.94 1.37 -27.80
N ASP A 134 26.00 2.70 -28.00
CA ASP A 134 26.48 3.27 -29.29
C ASP A 134 27.95 3.73 -29.30
N ASP A 135 28.70 3.59 -28.20
CA ASP A 135 30.14 3.95 -28.15
C ASP A 135 31.05 2.71 -28.30
N ARG A 136 30.89 1.95 -29.39
CA ARG A 136 31.97 1.07 -29.88
C ARG A 136 32.41 1.52 -31.27
N GLU A 137 33.37 2.45 -31.29
CA GLU A 137 34.24 2.64 -32.45
C GLU A 137 34.88 1.29 -32.84
N PRO A 138 34.77 0.83 -34.09
CA PRO A 138 35.76 -0.08 -34.62
C PRO A 138 37.01 0.73 -34.98
N SER A 139 37.99 0.64 -34.09
CA SER A 139 39.37 1.05 -34.34
C SER A 139 40.00 0.23 -35.47
N SER A 140 40.75 0.94 -36.34
CA SER A 140 41.68 0.49 -37.41
C SER A 140 41.11 0.20 -38.79
#